data_AF-A0A357KYV0-F1
#
_entry.id   AF-A0A357KYV0-F1
#
_cell.length_a   1.000
_cell.length_b   1.000
_cell.length_c   1.000
_cell.angle_alpha   90.00
_cell.angle_beta   90.00
_cell.angle_gamma   90.00
#
_symmetry.space_group_name_H-M   'P 1'
#
loop_
_entity.id
_entity.type
_entity.pdbx_description
1 polymer ?
#
loop_
_entity_poly.entity_id
_entity_poly.type
_entity_poly.pdbx_seq_one_letter_code
_entity_poly.pdbx_strand_id
1 'polypeptide(L)'
;MTTSSQSSAQLHRGASAAPRRLFLRLERLAIAAQRTPARTGRDRWPARDRRVSCPAPGGPLVPASEPAFNSRLADLKLKLVEQGRAVQALIERAVESVFEKSREKAARTVEGDRAIDRMDIEIEREAVQLLIDAMAQGVRMNEHAVRTVLTIVKVNNEFERIADCAVNIAERVGSFLDPAATLPPKFRVMANSVAGIMQATNTAFASMDLAAAQLVLSTDDATEAFKDAILKDTEQQLARGEHGVEYAIALRTVAVNLGRMSDHCTNVAEQVIYVESGKIVRHQDDRWTKPARVEEL
;
A
#
# COMPACT_ATOMS: atom_id res chain seq x y z
N MET A 1 10.75 -2.54 80.06
CA MET A 1 11.06 -3.10 78.73
C MET A 1 9.87 -3.93 78.29
N THR A 2 9.42 -3.66 77.06
CA THR A 2 8.41 -4.32 76.21
C THR A 2 6.95 -4.37 76.68
N THR A 3 6.14 -3.72 75.85
CA THR A 3 4.71 -3.41 75.88
C THR A 3 3.84 -4.47 75.19
N SER A 4 2.60 -4.52 75.65
CA SER A 4 1.37 -5.04 75.04
C SER A 4 1.11 -4.63 73.58
N SER A 5 0.44 -5.48 72.79
CA SER A 5 -0.99 -5.31 72.41
C SER A 5 -1.47 -6.30 71.34
N GLN A 6 -2.78 -6.51 71.33
CA GLN A 6 -3.58 -7.43 70.52
C GLN A 6 -4.01 -6.83 69.16
N SER A 7 -4.34 -7.72 68.21
CA SER A 7 -5.55 -7.73 67.36
C SER A 7 -5.77 -6.72 66.23
N SER A 8 -6.13 -7.29 65.07
CA SER A 8 -7.07 -6.81 64.03
C SER A 8 -6.71 -5.59 63.18
N ALA A 9 -6.41 -5.83 61.89
CA ALA A 9 -6.94 -5.04 60.78
C ALA A 9 -6.78 -5.77 59.43
N GLN A 10 -7.92 -6.15 58.85
CA GLN A 10 -8.09 -6.27 57.40
C GLN A 10 -7.80 -4.90 56.73
N LEU A 11 -7.57 -4.92 55.39
CA LEU A 11 -7.34 -3.83 54.42
C LEU A 11 -5.86 -3.85 53.93
N HIS A 12 -5.55 -4.18 52.67
CA HIS A 12 -5.99 -3.45 51.48
C HIS A 12 -6.26 -4.36 50.28
N ARG A 13 -7.54 -4.43 49.88
CA ARG A 13 -7.92 -4.47 48.47
C ARG A 13 -7.57 -3.11 47.86
N GLY A 14 -6.83 -3.08 46.75
CA GLY A 14 -6.51 -1.80 46.11
C GLY A 14 -5.51 -1.85 44.95
N ALA A 15 -5.34 -2.98 44.25
CA ALA A 15 -4.60 -2.98 42.98
C ALA A 15 -5.49 -2.40 41.87
N SER A 16 -5.49 -1.07 41.82
CA SER A 16 -5.69 -0.22 40.64
C SER A 16 -6.23 -0.91 39.38
N ALA A 17 -7.52 -0.76 39.14
CA ALA A 17 -8.17 -1.01 37.85
C ALA A 17 -7.81 0.04 36.77
N ALA A 18 -6.76 0.86 36.99
CA ALA A 18 -6.38 1.96 36.11
C ALA A 18 -5.73 1.54 34.77
N PRO A 19 -4.90 0.48 34.65
CA PRO A 19 -4.23 0.21 33.38
C PRO A 19 -5.18 -0.34 32.31
N ARG A 20 -6.22 -1.10 32.69
CA ARG A 20 -7.23 -1.61 31.73
C ARG A 20 -8.16 -0.52 31.20
N ARG A 21 -8.47 0.50 32.01
CA ARG A 21 -9.33 1.62 31.59
C ARG A 21 -8.59 2.60 30.68
N LEU A 22 -7.27 2.77 30.85
CA LEU A 22 -6.45 3.55 29.92
C LEU A 22 -6.31 2.82 28.58
N PHE A 23 -6.09 1.50 28.60
CA PHE A 23 -5.96 0.66 27.42
C PHE A 23 -7.24 0.66 26.55
N LEU A 24 -8.42 0.48 27.16
CA LEU A 24 -9.71 0.56 26.45
C LEU A 24 -10.04 1.98 25.93
N ARG A 25 -9.47 3.02 26.55
CA ARG A 25 -9.64 4.41 26.10
C ARG A 25 -8.73 4.74 24.92
N LEU A 26 -7.53 4.15 24.87
CA LEU A 26 -6.60 4.26 23.76
C LEU A 26 -7.05 3.45 22.53
N GLU A 27 -7.58 2.23 22.73
CA GLU A 27 -8.21 1.47 21.63
C GLU A 27 -9.38 2.24 21.01
N ARG A 28 -10.22 2.88 21.84
CA ARG A 28 -11.33 3.70 21.35
C ARG A 28 -10.88 4.96 20.59
N LEU A 29 -9.76 5.56 20.98
CA LEU A 29 -9.17 6.71 20.27
C LEU A 29 -8.50 6.29 18.95
N ALA A 30 -7.84 5.13 18.92
CA ALA A 30 -7.23 4.58 17.70
C ALA A 30 -8.29 4.11 16.68
N ILE A 31 -9.42 3.57 17.14
CA ILE A 31 -10.58 3.21 16.30
C ILE A 31 -11.31 4.48 15.82
N ALA A 32 -11.36 5.55 16.63
CA ALA A 32 -11.95 6.83 16.22
C ALA A 32 -11.09 7.57 15.18
N ALA A 33 -9.76 7.42 15.22
CA ALA A 33 -8.85 7.99 14.21
C ALA A 33 -8.87 7.26 12.86
N GLN A 34 -9.41 6.02 12.81
CA GLN A 34 -9.55 5.21 11.59
C GLN A 34 -10.93 5.34 10.93
N ARG A 35 -11.83 6.17 11.47
CA ARG A 35 -13.14 6.46 10.88
C ARG A 35 -13.06 7.73 10.06
N THR A 36 -12.82 7.61 8.76
CA THR A 36 -13.22 8.63 7.80
C THR A 36 -14.74 8.83 7.89
N PRO A 37 -15.25 10.06 8.08
CA PRO A 37 -16.69 10.26 8.03
C PRO A 37 -17.16 10.02 6.59
N ALA A 38 -18.18 9.18 6.44
CA ALA A 38 -18.94 9.08 5.21
C ALA A 38 -19.49 10.48 4.86
N ARG A 39 -19.00 11.06 3.76
CA ARG A 39 -19.55 12.31 3.21
C ARG A 39 -20.91 12.03 2.58
N THR A 40 -21.95 12.13 3.40
CA THR A 40 -23.33 12.24 2.93
C THR A 40 -23.70 13.71 2.79
N GLY A 41 -24.11 14.13 1.59
CA GLY A 41 -25.00 15.27 1.39
C GLY A 41 -24.34 16.58 0.94
N ARG A 42 -24.55 16.87 -0.35
CA ARG A 42 -24.81 18.20 -0.95
C ARG A 42 -24.15 19.41 -0.26
N ASP A 43 -23.04 19.87 -0.85
CA ASP A 43 -22.71 21.29 -0.80
C ASP A 43 -22.31 21.79 -2.19
N ARG A 44 -22.99 22.87 -2.58
CA ARG A 44 -22.88 23.58 -3.85
C ARG A 44 -21.45 24.10 -4.04
N TRP A 45 -20.83 23.77 -5.17
CA TRP A 45 -19.67 24.50 -5.67
C TRP A 45 -20.13 25.90 -6.16
N PRO A 46 -19.49 27.00 -5.75
CA PRO A 46 -19.76 28.30 -6.34
C PRO A 46 -19.24 28.32 -7.78
N ALA A 47 -20.06 28.83 -8.69
CA ALA A 47 -19.70 29.05 -10.09
C ALA A 47 -18.44 29.93 -10.18
N ARG A 48 -17.31 29.36 -10.61
CA ARG A 48 -16.17 30.14 -11.06
C ARG A 48 -16.21 30.18 -12.57
N ASP A 49 -16.70 31.31 -13.06
CA ASP A 49 -16.49 31.78 -14.42
C ASP A 49 -14.98 31.95 -14.65
N ARG A 50 -14.39 31.00 -15.38
CA ARG A 50 -13.13 31.19 -16.10
C ARG A 50 -13.29 30.49 -17.44
N ARG A 51 -13.52 31.28 -18.48
CA ARG A 51 -13.26 30.87 -19.87
C ARG A 51 -11.79 30.44 -19.95
N VAL A 52 -11.55 29.14 -19.86
CA VAL A 52 -10.31 28.55 -20.32
C VAL A 52 -10.46 28.44 -21.83
N SER A 53 -9.85 29.37 -22.56
CA SER A 53 -9.73 29.29 -24.00
C SER A 53 -8.87 28.06 -24.35
N CYS A 54 -9.50 27.03 -24.92
CA CYS A 54 -8.77 25.91 -25.51
C CYS A 54 -7.99 26.42 -26.74
N PRO A 55 -6.68 26.14 -26.88
CA PRO A 55 -6.00 26.37 -28.15
C PRO A 55 -6.52 25.38 -29.19
N ALA A 56 -6.65 25.81 -30.44
CA ALA A 56 -6.98 24.94 -31.56
C ALA A 56 -5.88 23.87 -31.75
N PRO A 57 -6.22 22.62 -32.11
CA PRO A 57 -5.23 21.58 -32.30
C PRO A 57 -4.51 21.80 -33.65
N GLY A 58 -3.33 22.41 -33.58
CA GLY A 58 -2.39 22.54 -34.70
C GLY A 58 -1.13 21.74 -34.41
N GLY A 59 -1.19 20.43 -34.65
CA GLY A 59 -0.05 19.51 -34.62
C GLY A 59 -0.33 18.35 -35.58
N PRO A 60 0.70 17.70 -36.17
CA PRO A 60 0.50 16.70 -37.20
C PRO A 60 -0.33 15.53 -36.66
N LEU A 61 -1.45 15.24 -37.33
CA LEU A 61 -2.29 14.07 -37.10
C LEU A 61 -1.46 12.81 -37.37
N VAL A 62 -0.95 12.20 -36.30
CA VAL A 62 -0.35 10.85 -36.31
C VAL A 62 -1.47 9.86 -36.70
N PRO A 63 -1.21 8.84 -37.55
CA PRO A 63 -2.29 8.13 -38.24
C PRO A 63 -3.22 7.37 -37.29
N ALA A 64 -4.52 7.63 -37.43
CA ALA A 64 -5.65 6.96 -36.81
C ALA A 64 -5.75 5.49 -37.24
N SER A 65 -4.97 4.62 -36.60
CA SER A 65 -4.95 3.20 -36.91
C SER A 65 -4.75 2.39 -35.64
N GLU A 66 -5.27 1.16 -35.63
CA GLU A 66 -5.11 0.20 -34.52
C GLU A 66 -3.63 0.03 -34.08
N PRO A 67 -2.63 -0.01 -34.99
CA PRO A 67 -1.21 -0.01 -34.61
C PRO A 67 -0.77 1.21 -33.79
N ALA A 68 -1.26 2.41 -34.10
CA ALA A 68 -0.90 3.62 -33.37
C ALA A 68 -1.48 3.62 -31.94
N PHE A 69 -2.71 3.13 -31.78
CA PHE A 69 -3.32 2.92 -30.46
C PHE A 69 -2.51 1.90 -29.64
N ASN A 70 -2.17 0.76 -30.23
CA ASN A 70 -1.40 -0.29 -29.55
C ASN A 70 0.00 0.19 -29.15
N SER A 71 0.64 1.04 -29.97
CA SER A 71 1.92 1.66 -29.61
C SER A 71 1.78 2.54 -28.38
N ARG A 72 0.80 3.44 -28.33
CA ARG A 72 0.57 4.31 -27.17
C ARG A 72 0.17 3.53 -25.92
N LEU A 73 -0.57 2.44 -26.08
CA LEU A 73 -0.89 1.54 -24.98
C LEU A 73 0.38 0.87 -24.42
N ALA A 74 1.30 0.46 -25.30
CA ALA A 74 2.59 -0.08 -24.89
C ALA A 74 3.43 0.98 -24.15
N ASP A 75 3.43 2.23 -24.62
CA ASP A 75 4.13 3.34 -23.95
C ASP A 75 3.56 3.59 -22.54
N LEU A 76 2.24 3.59 -22.38
CA LEU A 76 1.58 3.68 -21.07
C LEU A 76 1.99 2.52 -20.14
N LYS A 77 2.06 1.29 -20.68
CA LYS A 77 2.52 0.12 -19.90
C LYS A 77 3.97 0.31 -19.45
N LEU A 78 4.85 0.83 -20.32
CA LEU A 78 6.25 1.09 -19.97
C LEU A 78 6.37 2.13 -18.85
N LYS A 79 5.62 3.24 -18.92
CA LYS A 79 5.58 4.25 -17.85
C LYS A 79 5.14 3.67 -16.51
N LEU A 80 4.12 2.80 -16.52
CA LEU A 80 3.67 2.14 -15.30
C LEU A 80 4.73 1.16 -14.74
N VAL A 81 5.48 0.46 -15.60
CA VAL A 81 6.62 -0.36 -15.18
C VAL A 81 7.73 0.51 -14.56
N GLU A 82 7.99 1.71 -15.10
CA GLU A 82 8.94 2.66 -14.53
C GLU A 82 8.49 3.17 -13.16
N GLN A 83 7.20 3.50 -12.99
CA GLN A 83 6.63 3.84 -11.69
C GLN A 83 6.80 2.69 -10.69
N GLY A 84 6.51 1.44 -11.08
CA GLY A 84 6.70 0.27 -10.22
C GLY A 84 8.14 0.07 -9.75
N ARG A 85 9.13 0.39 -10.60
CA ARG A 85 10.56 0.40 -10.19
C ARG A 85 10.87 1.54 -9.22
N ALA A 86 10.31 2.72 -9.43
CA ALA A 86 10.46 3.84 -8.51
C ALA A 86 9.87 3.52 -7.13
N VAL A 87 8.69 2.88 -7.10
CA VAL A 87 8.04 2.38 -5.88
C VAL A 87 8.92 1.34 -5.17
N GLN A 88 9.48 0.36 -5.88
CA GLN A 88 10.40 -0.63 -5.30
C GLN A 88 11.58 0.06 -4.59
N ALA A 89 12.25 0.99 -5.27
CA ALA A 89 13.38 1.72 -4.71
C ALA A 89 12.98 2.61 -3.52
N LEU A 90 11.72 3.09 -3.49
CA LEU A 90 11.17 3.87 -2.39
C LEU A 90 10.97 3.00 -1.13
N ILE A 91 10.39 1.79 -1.29
CA ILE A 91 10.20 0.82 -0.20
C ILE A 91 11.54 0.43 0.40
N GLU A 92 12.51 0.04 -0.44
CA GLU A 92 13.85 -0.36 0.00
C GLU A 92 14.50 0.74 0.85
N ARG A 93 14.45 1.99 0.39
CA ARG A 93 14.97 3.15 1.13
C ARG A 93 14.23 3.40 2.43
N ALA A 94 12.90 3.30 2.43
CA ALA A 94 12.08 3.47 3.65
C ALA A 94 12.46 2.43 4.71
N VAL A 95 12.59 1.17 4.31
CA VAL A 95 12.97 0.06 5.17
C VAL A 95 14.40 0.23 5.70
N GLU A 96 15.36 0.57 4.83
CA GLU A 96 16.74 0.86 5.24
C GLU A 96 16.82 2.03 6.23
N SER A 97 16.01 3.08 6.04
CA SER A 97 16.00 4.24 6.94
C SER A 97 15.62 3.86 8.37
N VAL A 98 14.75 2.86 8.55
CA VAL A 98 14.38 2.31 9.86
C VAL A 98 15.52 1.47 10.43
N PHE A 99 16.13 0.58 9.64
CA PHE A 99 17.24 -0.27 10.10
C PHE A 99 18.47 0.51 10.51
N GLU A 100 18.85 1.50 9.71
CA GLU A 100 20.03 2.33 9.94
C GLU A 100 19.74 3.52 10.85
N LYS A 101 18.47 3.69 11.27
CA LYS A 101 18.04 4.85 12.06
C LYS A 101 18.41 6.18 11.38
N SER A 102 18.33 6.22 10.05
CA SER A 102 18.84 7.32 9.22
C SER A 102 17.73 8.31 8.87
N ARG A 103 17.74 9.48 9.53
CA ARG A 103 16.85 10.61 9.19
C ARG A 103 17.04 11.10 7.76
N GLU A 104 18.27 11.01 7.24
CA GLU A 104 18.57 11.43 5.87
C GLU A 104 17.88 10.53 4.86
N LYS A 105 18.00 9.20 5.01
CA LYS A 105 17.30 8.24 4.13
C LYS A 105 15.79 8.43 4.23
N ALA A 106 15.27 8.65 5.43
CA ALA A 106 13.85 8.93 5.64
C ALA A 106 13.37 10.17 4.88
N ALA A 107 14.10 11.29 4.98
CA ALA A 107 13.77 12.53 4.27
C ALA A 107 13.84 12.34 2.74
N ARG A 108 14.84 11.59 2.25
CA ARG A 108 14.95 11.24 0.82
C ARG A 108 13.85 10.29 0.35
N THR A 109 13.26 9.47 1.21
CA THR A 109 12.05 8.70 0.88
C THR A 109 10.89 9.65 0.67
N VAL A 110 10.58 10.52 1.64
CA VAL A 110 9.49 11.50 1.54
C VAL A 110 9.64 12.40 0.30
N GLU A 111 10.87 12.81 -0.04
CA GLU A 111 11.11 13.60 -1.24
C GLU A 111 10.94 12.80 -2.54
N GLY A 112 11.35 11.54 -2.55
CA GLY A 112 11.27 10.65 -3.71
C GLY A 112 9.83 10.34 -4.13
N ASP A 113 8.92 10.30 -3.17
CA ASP A 113 7.48 10.06 -3.37
C ASP A 113 6.84 11.08 -4.35
N ARG A 114 7.26 12.35 -4.29
CA ARG A 114 6.78 13.38 -5.21
C ARG A 114 6.98 13.05 -6.69
N ALA A 115 7.99 12.24 -7.03
CA ALA A 115 8.20 11.80 -8.40
C ALA A 115 7.15 10.77 -8.82
N ILE A 116 6.74 9.90 -7.90
CA ILE A 116 5.71 8.88 -8.10
C ILE A 116 4.34 9.55 -8.25
N ASP A 117 4.02 10.57 -7.44
CA ASP A 117 2.80 11.38 -7.59
C ASP A 117 2.66 11.99 -8.99
N ARG A 118 3.79 12.47 -9.53
CA ARG A 118 3.80 13.05 -10.88
C ARG A 118 3.56 11.99 -11.95
N MET A 119 4.20 10.83 -11.82
CA MET A 119 3.98 9.69 -12.72
C MET A 119 2.53 9.23 -12.66
N ASP A 120 1.93 9.16 -11.46
CA ASP A 120 0.54 8.78 -11.25
C ASP A 120 -0.41 9.67 -12.05
N ILE A 121 -0.31 10.98 -11.85
CA ILE A 121 -1.14 11.97 -12.56
C ILE A 121 -0.92 11.93 -14.08
N GLU A 122 0.32 11.72 -14.53
CA GLU A 122 0.66 11.64 -15.95
C GLU A 122 0.03 10.41 -16.61
N ILE A 123 0.17 9.25 -15.98
CA ILE A 123 -0.39 7.97 -16.45
C ILE A 123 -1.91 8.04 -16.55
N GLU A 124 -2.60 8.57 -15.53
CA GLU A 124 -4.06 8.71 -15.57
C GLU A 124 -4.52 9.63 -16.72
N ARG A 125 -3.85 10.78 -16.90
CA ARG A 125 -4.19 11.73 -17.97
C ARG A 125 -3.98 11.12 -19.35
N GLU A 126 -2.88 10.42 -19.54
CA GLU A 126 -2.57 9.79 -20.82
C GLU A 126 -3.48 8.62 -21.13
N ALA A 127 -3.90 7.84 -20.12
CA ALA A 127 -4.90 6.78 -20.29
C ALA A 127 -6.24 7.34 -20.77
N VAL A 128 -6.71 8.44 -20.16
CA VAL A 128 -7.94 9.13 -20.60
C VAL A 128 -7.79 9.69 -22.00
N GLN A 129 -6.67 10.38 -22.29
CA GLN A 129 -6.43 10.97 -23.60
C GLN A 129 -6.34 9.91 -24.70
N LEU A 130 -5.72 8.76 -24.43
CA LEU A 130 -5.65 7.63 -25.35
C LEU A 130 -7.06 7.16 -25.76
N LEU A 131 -7.98 7.02 -24.80
CA LEU A 131 -9.35 6.61 -25.06
C LEU A 131 -10.14 7.67 -25.82
N ILE A 132 -9.99 8.96 -25.46
CA ILE A 132 -10.62 10.08 -26.18
C ILE A 132 -10.19 10.08 -27.64
N ASP A 133 -8.88 9.98 -27.89
CA ASP A 133 -8.33 10.00 -29.25
C ASP A 133 -8.81 8.79 -30.06
N ALA A 134 -8.81 7.60 -29.45
CA ALA A 134 -9.29 6.38 -30.10
C ALA A 134 -10.77 6.49 -30.51
N MET A 135 -11.62 7.03 -29.62
CA MET A 135 -13.04 7.25 -29.89
C MET A 135 -13.27 8.31 -30.98
N ALA A 136 -12.59 9.45 -30.88
CA ALA A 136 -12.73 10.55 -31.85
C ALA A 136 -12.32 10.13 -33.28
N GLN A 137 -11.37 9.20 -33.37
CA GLN A 137 -10.83 8.70 -34.63
C GLN A 137 -11.52 7.42 -35.14
N GLY A 138 -12.47 6.85 -34.39
CA GLY A 138 -13.18 5.64 -34.79
C GLY A 138 -12.30 4.39 -34.80
N VAL A 139 -11.25 4.33 -33.97
CA VAL A 139 -10.36 3.16 -33.88
C VAL A 139 -11.13 1.97 -33.31
N ARG A 140 -11.04 0.81 -33.96
CA ARG A 140 -11.61 -0.43 -33.42
C ARG A 140 -10.69 -0.95 -32.32
N MET A 141 -11.14 -0.87 -31.08
CA MET A 141 -10.43 -1.45 -29.92
C MET A 141 -11.02 -2.83 -29.63
N ASN A 142 -10.17 -3.83 -29.43
CA ASN A 142 -10.61 -5.11 -28.89
C ASN A 142 -10.79 -5.04 -27.37
N GLU A 143 -11.53 -6.00 -26.82
CA GLU A 143 -11.85 -6.03 -25.38
C GLU A 143 -10.58 -6.09 -24.50
N HIS A 144 -9.59 -6.88 -24.91
CA HIS A 144 -8.33 -7.04 -24.20
C HIS A 144 -7.59 -5.69 -24.04
N ALA A 145 -7.56 -4.87 -25.09
CA ALA A 145 -6.87 -3.60 -25.07
C ALA A 145 -7.58 -2.57 -24.17
N VAL A 146 -8.92 -2.52 -24.21
CA VAL A 146 -9.72 -1.69 -23.29
C VAL A 146 -9.49 -2.14 -21.85
N ARG A 147 -9.52 -3.45 -21.59
CA ARG A 147 -9.23 -4.03 -20.28
C ARG A 147 -7.84 -3.66 -19.77
N THR A 148 -6.86 -3.66 -20.67
CA THR A 148 -5.48 -3.27 -20.36
C THR A 148 -5.40 -1.81 -19.91
N VAL A 149 -6.05 -0.88 -20.63
CA VAL A 149 -6.09 0.55 -20.23
C VAL A 149 -6.71 0.72 -18.84
N LEU A 150 -7.85 0.08 -18.58
CA LEU A 150 -8.51 0.17 -17.27
C LEU A 150 -7.66 -0.44 -16.15
N THR A 151 -6.93 -1.52 -16.47
CA THR A 151 -6.02 -2.18 -15.54
C THR A 151 -4.82 -1.30 -15.22
N ILE A 152 -4.25 -0.61 -16.20
CA ILE A 152 -3.16 0.35 -16.00
C ILE A 152 -3.57 1.39 -14.95
N VAL A 153 -4.75 2.00 -15.08
CA VAL A 153 -5.23 2.99 -14.09
C VAL A 153 -5.41 2.38 -12.70
N LYS A 154 -5.91 1.15 -12.60
CA LYS A 154 -6.06 0.47 -11.30
C LYS A 154 -4.72 0.16 -10.65
N VAL A 155 -3.77 -0.39 -11.41
CA VAL A 155 -2.43 -0.72 -10.90
C VAL A 155 -1.65 0.53 -10.53
N ASN A 156 -1.79 1.61 -11.30
CA ASN A 156 -1.25 2.93 -10.99
C ASN A 156 -1.67 3.42 -9.59
N ASN A 157 -2.97 3.33 -9.27
CA ASN A 157 -3.47 3.64 -7.93
C ASN A 157 -2.94 2.68 -6.83
N GLU A 158 -2.76 1.38 -7.11
CA GLU A 158 -2.15 0.49 -6.12
C GLU A 158 -0.68 0.84 -5.86
N PHE A 159 0.07 1.25 -6.90
CA PHE A 159 1.46 1.70 -6.76
C PHE A 159 1.61 3.00 -5.97
N GLU A 160 0.71 3.97 -6.17
CA GLU A 160 0.66 5.18 -5.34
C GLU A 160 0.40 4.84 -3.86
N ARG A 161 -0.55 3.96 -3.57
CA ARG A 161 -0.84 3.53 -2.18
C ARG A 161 0.33 2.81 -1.52
N ILE A 162 1.11 2.06 -2.28
CA ILE A 162 2.34 1.43 -1.80
C ILE A 162 3.40 2.50 -1.49
N ALA A 163 3.53 3.53 -2.34
CA ALA A 163 4.45 4.64 -2.11
C ALA A 163 4.10 5.43 -0.84
N ASP A 164 2.81 5.73 -0.65
CA ASP A 164 2.24 6.30 0.57
C ASP A 164 2.58 5.48 1.82
N CYS A 165 2.47 4.15 1.74
CA CYS A 165 2.87 3.27 2.83
C CYS A 165 4.37 3.40 3.14
N ALA A 166 5.23 3.59 2.14
CA ALA A 166 6.67 3.77 2.31
C ALA A 166 7.00 5.12 2.97
N VAL A 167 6.28 6.18 2.62
CA VAL A 167 6.36 7.49 3.28
C VAL A 167 5.96 7.37 4.75
N ASN A 168 4.82 6.72 5.03
CA ASN A 168 4.35 6.47 6.40
C ASN A 168 5.38 5.70 7.26
N ILE A 169 6.16 4.80 6.66
CA ILE A 169 7.26 4.11 7.34
C ILE A 169 8.42 5.07 7.63
N ALA A 170 8.85 5.85 6.63
CA ALA A 170 9.95 6.80 6.76
C ALA A 170 9.70 7.86 7.84
N GLU A 171 8.46 8.35 7.97
CA GLU A 171 8.07 9.31 8.99
C GLU A 171 8.22 8.79 10.44
N ARG A 172 8.28 7.46 10.62
CA ARG A 172 8.44 6.83 11.94
C ARG A 172 9.89 6.65 12.38
N VAL A 173 10.87 6.92 11.52
CA VAL A 173 12.30 6.77 11.83
C VAL A 173 12.71 7.53 13.10
N GLY A 174 12.12 8.70 13.33
CA GLY A 174 12.38 9.51 14.53
C GLY A 174 12.14 8.78 15.86
N SER A 175 11.20 7.84 15.88
CA SER A 175 10.84 7.06 17.07
C SER A 175 11.78 5.88 17.36
N PHE A 176 12.73 5.58 16.46
CA PHE A 176 13.71 4.50 16.61
C PHE A 176 15.12 4.99 16.91
N LEU A 177 15.34 6.30 17.04
CA LEU A 177 16.67 6.89 17.23
C LEU A 177 17.28 6.63 18.60
N ASP A 178 16.45 6.29 19.59
CA ASP A 178 16.94 5.85 20.88
C ASP A 178 17.87 4.63 20.67
N PRO A 179 19.13 4.66 21.13
CA PRO A 179 20.01 3.50 21.06
C PRO A 179 19.42 2.25 21.73
N ALA A 180 18.58 2.41 22.76
CA ALA A 180 17.90 1.31 23.45
C ALA A 180 16.73 0.71 22.65
N ALA A 181 16.20 1.43 21.65
CA ALA A 181 15.20 0.90 20.74
C ALA A 181 15.85 -0.13 19.80
N THR A 182 15.55 -1.41 20.02
CA THR A 182 16.01 -2.50 19.16
C THR A 182 14.86 -2.95 18.27
N LEU A 183 15.11 -3.21 16.98
CA LEU A 183 14.08 -3.73 16.09
C LEU A 183 13.97 -5.25 16.29
N PRO A 184 12.77 -5.84 16.34
CA PRO A 184 12.62 -7.29 16.47
C PRO A 184 13.27 -8.02 15.28
N PRO A 185 13.94 -9.16 15.47
CA PRO A 185 14.52 -9.92 14.34
C PRO A 185 13.48 -10.27 13.25
N LYS A 186 12.24 -10.54 13.66
CA LYS A 186 11.11 -10.82 12.74
C LYS A 186 10.77 -9.64 11.82
N PHE A 187 11.05 -8.41 12.24
CA PHE A 187 10.83 -7.22 11.42
C PHE A 187 11.64 -7.27 10.12
N ARG A 188 12.91 -7.68 10.19
CA ARG A 188 13.77 -7.83 9.00
C ARG A 188 13.28 -8.90 8.05
N VAL A 189 12.77 -10.00 8.58
CA VAL A 189 12.17 -11.06 7.76
C VAL A 189 10.94 -10.53 7.03
N MET A 190 10.03 -9.84 7.72
CA MET A 190 8.83 -9.26 7.11
C MET A 190 9.18 -8.22 6.04
N ALA A 191 10.08 -7.28 6.35
CA ALA A 191 10.46 -6.21 5.42
C ALA A 191 11.11 -6.76 4.14
N ASN A 192 12.01 -7.73 4.26
CA ASN A 192 12.62 -8.40 3.10
C ASN A 192 11.60 -9.20 2.30
N SER A 193 10.62 -9.82 2.98
CA SER A 193 9.53 -10.55 2.30
C SER A 193 8.69 -9.59 1.46
N VAL A 194 8.28 -8.45 2.02
CA VAL A 194 7.51 -7.42 1.29
C VAL A 194 8.30 -6.84 0.11
N ALA A 195 9.60 -6.60 0.26
CA ALA A 195 10.44 -6.15 -0.85
C ALA A 195 10.53 -7.20 -1.98
N GLY A 196 10.60 -8.49 -1.63
CA GLY A 196 10.56 -9.59 -2.60
C GLY A 196 9.18 -9.76 -3.26
N ILE A 197 8.10 -9.57 -2.51
CA ILE A 197 6.72 -9.57 -3.04
C ILE A 197 6.56 -8.45 -4.06
N MET A 198 7.00 -7.23 -3.75
CA MET A 198 6.95 -6.11 -4.70
C MET A 198 7.77 -6.37 -5.97
N GLN A 199 8.94 -7.02 -5.85
CA GLN A 199 9.74 -7.43 -7.01
C GLN A 199 8.97 -8.44 -7.89
N ALA A 200 8.32 -9.43 -7.28
CA ALA A 200 7.50 -10.40 -7.99
C ALA A 200 6.27 -9.74 -8.64
N THR A 201 5.62 -8.80 -7.97
CA THR A 201 4.51 -7.98 -8.49
C THR A 201 4.93 -7.19 -9.73
N ASN A 202 6.08 -6.50 -9.67
CA ASN A 202 6.64 -5.77 -10.81
C ASN A 202 6.93 -6.71 -12.00
N THR A 203 7.47 -7.90 -11.72
CA THR A 203 7.75 -8.92 -12.74
C THR A 203 6.47 -9.43 -13.38
N ALA A 204 5.46 -9.76 -12.56
CA ALA A 204 4.15 -10.20 -12.99
C ALA A 204 3.49 -9.17 -13.93
N PHE A 205 3.51 -7.89 -13.55
CA PHE A 205 2.91 -6.84 -14.37
C PHE A 205 3.69 -6.56 -15.66
N ALA A 206 5.02 -6.46 -15.59
CA ALA A 206 5.84 -6.13 -16.75
C ALA A 206 5.68 -7.18 -17.87
N SER A 207 5.71 -8.46 -17.50
CA SER A 207 5.67 -9.58 -18.46
C SER A 207 4.28 -10.20 -18.63
N MET A 208 3.26 -9.68 -17.93
CA MET A 208 1.95 -10.35 -17.77
C MET A 208 2.10 -11.82 -17.33
N ASP A 209 3.04 -12.07 -16.42
CA ASP A 209 3.38 -13.42 -15.97
C ASP A 209 2.38 -13.91 -14.91
N LEU A 210 1.52 -14.85 -15.32
CA LEU A 210 0.52 -15.48 -14.45
C LEU A 210 1.12 -16.33 -13.32
N ALA A 211 2.29 -16.92 -13.52
CA ALA A 211 2.95 -17.71 -12.47
C ALA A 211 3.55 -16.78 -11.40
N ALA A 212 4.15 -15.66 -11.81
CA ALA A 212 4.60 -14.63 -10.89
C ALA A 212 3.42 -14.00 -10.11
N ALA A 213 2.29 -13.75 -10.78
CA ALA A 213 1.07 -13.27 -10.11
C ALA A 213 0.55 -14.28 -9.07
N GLN A 214 0.52 -15.58 -9.38
CA GLN A 214 0.13 -16.62 -8.43
C GLN A 214 1.07 -16.71 -7.23
N LEU A 215 2.38 -16.53 -7.46
CA LEU A 215 3.36 -16.48 -6.38
C LEU A 215 3.03 -15.34 -5.40
N VAL A 216 2.76 -14.13 -5.90
CA VAL A 216 2.37 -12.98 -5.07
C VAL A 216 1.14 -13.30 -4.23
N LEU A 217 0.08 -13.86 -4.83
CA LEU A 217 -1.13 -14.25 -4.10
C LEU A 217 -0.87 -15.26 -2.97
N SER A 218 0.09 -16.17 -3.16
CA SER A 218 0.43 -17.19 -2.15
C SER A 218 1.17 -16.65 -0.92
N THR A 219 1.61 -15.39 -0.94
CA THR A 219 2.38 -14.78 0.17
C THR A 219 1.52 -14.12 1.24
N ASP A 220 0.21 -13.95 1.00
CA ASP A 220 -0.71 -13.19 1.84
C ASP A 220 -0.75 -13.71 3.30
N ASP A 221 -1.05 -15.00 3.46
CA ASP A 221 -1.09 -15.69 4.77
C ASP A 221 0.24 -15.54 5.55
N ALA A 222 1.37 -15.60 4.85
CA ALA A 222 2.69 -15.53 5.47
C ALA A 222 3.00 -14.11 5.97
N THR A 223 2.69 -13.08 5.17
CA THR A 223 2.89 -11.68 5.56
C THR A 223 1.99 -11.30 6.75
N GLU A 224 0.75 -11.77 6.77
CA GLU A 224 -0.18 -11.56 7.88
C GLU A 224 0.34 -12.20 9.18
N ALA A 225 0.81 -13.45 9.09
CA ALA A 225 1.38 -14.15 10.24
C ALA A 225 2.61 -13.43 10.82
N PHE A 226 3.47 -12.84 9.98
CA PHE A 226 4.60 -12.04 10.45
C PHE A 226 4.14 -10.75 11.14
N LYS A 227 3.18 -10.03 10.57
CA LYS A 227 2.60 -8.82 11.16
C LYS A 227 2.06 -9.13 12.56
N ASP A 228 1.20 -10.13 12.68
CA ASP A 228 0.60 -10.53 13.95
C ASP A 228 1.64 -10.95 14.99
N ALA A 229 2.66 -11.68 14.56
CA ALA A 229 3.76 -12.09 15.45
C ALA A 229 4.58 -10.90 15.96
N ILE A 230 4.83 -9.88 15.14
CA ILE A 230 5.54 -8.66 15.53
C ILE A 230 4.69 -7.83 16.48
N LEU A 231 3.40 -7.63 16.17
CA LEU A 231 2.51 -6.83 17.01
C LEU A 231 2.34 -7.44 18.39
N LYS A 232 2.10 -8.76 18.46
CA LYS A 232 1.96 -9.48 19.73
C LYS A 232 3.22 -9.42 20.59
N ASP A 233 4.40 -9.54 19.99
CA ASP A 233 5.67 -9.41 20.71
C ASP A 233 5.85 -7.98 21.25
N THR A 234 5.55 -6.97 20.42
CA THR A 234 5.61 -5.55 20.79
C THR A 234 4.68 -5.23 21.97
N GLU A 235 3.46 -5.77 21.97
CA GLU A 235 2.50 -5.62 23.08
C GLU A 235 3.02 -6.22 24.38
N GLN A 236 3.68 -7.39 24.31
CA GLN A 236 4.27 -8.03 25.47
C GLN A 236 5.46 -7.24 26.03
N GLN A 237 6.33 -6.72 25.16
CA GLN A 237 7.46 -5.86 25.55
C GLN A 237 6.97 -4.57 26.21
N LEU A 238 5.91 -3.96 25.66
CA LEU A 238 5.25 -2.80 26.25
C LEU A 238 4.66 -3.11 27.63
N ALA A 239 4.01 -4.26 27.79
CA ALA A 239 3.44 -4.70 29.07
C ALA A 239 4.51 -4.96 30.15
N ARG A 240 5.72 -5.38 29.74
CA ARG A 240 6.88 -5.57 30.63
C ARG A 240 7.64 -4.26 30.92
N GLY A 241 7.32 -3.17 30.22
CA GLY A 241 8.01 -1.88 30.36
C GLY A 241 9.39 -1.83 29.68
N GLU A 242 9.67 -2.73 28.74
CA GLU A 242 10.95 -2.80 28.02
C GLU A 242 11.11 -1.66 26.99
N HIS A 243 9.98 -1.18 26.45
CA HIS A 243 9.93 -0.07 25.51
C HIS A 243 8.80 0.92 25.85
N GLY A 244 8.98 2.17 25.44
CA GLY A 244 7.97 3.21 25.58
C GLY A 244 6.79 3.06 24.62
N VAL A 245 5.70 3.76 24.92
CA VAL A 245 4.49 3.80 24.10
C VAL A 245 4.77 4.33 22.69
N GLU A 246 5.63 5.34 22.56
CA GLU A 246 5.97 5.93 21.26
C GLU A 246 6.66 4.92 20.33
N TYR A 247 7.60 4.14 20.85
CA TYR A 247 8.24 3.06 20.11
C TYR A 247 7.22 2.01 19.66
N ALA A 248 6.34 1.57 20.56
CA ALA A 248 5.34 0.55 20.24
C ALA A 248 4.37 1.01 19.14
N ILE A 249 3.95 2.29 19.18
CA ILE A 249 3.10 2.90 18.14
C ILE A 249 3.85 2.99 16.81
N ALA A 250 5.12 3.38 16.83
CA ALA A 250 5.94 3.48 15.63
C ALA A 250 6.13 2.10 14.99
N LEU A 251 6.53 1.10 15.77
CA LEU A 251 6.72 -0.27 15.26
C LEU A 251 5.42 -0.86 14.72
N ARG A 252 4.30 -0.64 15.41
CA ARG A 252 2.97 -1.02 14.90
C ARG A 252 2.68 -0.35 13.56
N THR A 253 2.95 0.95 13.44
CA THR A 253 2.72 1.70 12.21
C THR A 253 3.54 1.11 11.07
N VAL A 254 4.81 0.80 11.30
CA VAL A 254 5.67 0.21 10.27
C VAL A 254 5.16 -1.18 9.86
N ALA A 255 4.89 -2.07 10.83
CA ALA A 255 4.41 -3.42 10.54
C ALA A 255 3.07 -3.43 9.79
N VAL A 256 2.14 -2.54 10.15
CA VAL A 256 0.85 -2.41 9.45
C VAL A 256 1.04 -1.90 8.02
N ASN A 257 1.92 -0.94 7.78
CA ASN A 257 2.18 -0.44 6.42
C ASN A 257 2.88 -1.50 5.55
N LEU A 258 3.80 -2.29 6.12
CA LEU A 258 4.37 -3.44 5.40
C LEU A 258 3.29 -4.47 5.01
N GLY A 259 2.34 -4.75 5.90
CA GLY A 259 1.18 -5.60 5.57
C GLY A 259 0.35 -5.02 4.42
N ARG A 260 -0.02 -3.74 4.50
CA ARG A 260 -0.78 -3.05 3.44
C ARG A 260 -0.07 -3.07 2.08
N MET A 261 1.25 -2.93 2.05
CA MET A 261 2.01 -3.05 0.80
C MET A 261 1.83 -4.43 0.16
N SER A 262 1.81 -5.49 0.96
CA SER A 262 1.53 -6.86 0.50
C SER A 262 0.10 -6.97 -0.04
N ASP A 263 -0.89 -6.41 0.65
CA ASP A 263 -2.29 -6.39 0.17
C ASP A 263 -2.43 -5.65 -1.17
N HIS A 264 -1.74 -4.52 -1.33
CA HIS A 264 -1.71 -3.81 -2.61
C HIS A 264 -1.01 -4.63 -3.71
N CYS A 265 0.02 -5.39 -3.36
CA CYS A 265 0.66 -6.32 -4.31
C CYS A 265 -0.29 -7.44 -4.76
N THR A 266 -1.09 -8.01 -3.86
CA THR A 266 -2.08 -9.03 -4.23
C THR A 266 -3.16 -8.45 -5.16
N ASN A 267 -3.63 -7.21 -4.91
CA ASN A 267 -4.54 -6.50 -5.82
C ASN A 267 -3.96 -6.33 -7.23
N VAL A 268 -2.67 -6.02 -7.36
CA VAL A 268 -1.98 -5.91 -8.66
C VAL A 268 -1.88 -7.28 -9.33
N ALA A 269 -1.53 -8.34 -8.58
CA ALA A 269 -1.47 -9.70 -9.12
C ALA A 269 -2.83 -10.16 -9.66
N GLU A 270 -3.93 -9.86 -8.96
CA GLU A 270 -5.29 -10.10 -9.46
C GLU A 270 -5.57 -9.33 -10.75
N GLN A 271 -5.04 -8.11 -10.90
CA GLN A 271 -5.20 -7.33 -12.13
C GLN A 271 -4.48 -7.97 -13.32
N VAL A 272 -3.28 -8.51 -13.11
CA VAL A 272 -2.54 -9.25 -14.15
C VAL A 272 -3.35 -10.44 -14.63
N ILE A 273 -3.88 -11.23 -13.69
CA ILE A 273 -4.72 -12.39 -14.02
C ILE A 273 -5.99 -11.96 -14.76
N TYR A 274 -6.60 -10.85 -14.36
CA TYR A 274 -7.80 -10.33 -15.02
C TYR A 274 -7.53 -9.92 -16.47
N VAL A 275 -6.40 -9.27 -16.76
CA VAL A 275 -6.03 -8.88 -18.14
C VAL A 275 -5.97 -10.10 -19.04
N GLU A 276 -5.19 -11.10 -18.65
CA GLU A 276 -4.93 -12.30 -19.47
C GLU A 276 -6.16 -13.25 -19.55
N SER A 277 -6.85 -13.49 -18.43
CA SER A 277 -7.92 -14.49 -18.38
C SER A 277 -9.31 -13.93 -18.67
N GLY A 278 -9.51 -12.62 -18.50
CA GLY A 278 -10.83 -11.97 -18.51
C GLY A 278 -11.76 -12.33 -17.37
N LYS A 279 -11.32 -13.18 -16.45
CA LYS A 279 -12.11 -13.57 -15.28
C LYS A 279 -11.84 -12.60 -14.14
N ILE A 280 -12.90 -12.10 -13.53
CA ILE A 280 -12.80 -11.35 -12.28
C ILE A 280 -12.58 -12.39 -11.16
N VAL A 281 -11.36 -12.44 -10.62
CA VAL A 281 -10.96 -13.40 -9.58
C VAL A 281 -11.41 -12.97 -8.17
N ARG A 282 -11.80 -11.69 -8.02
CA ARG A 282 -12.21 -11.10 -6.74
C ARG A 282 -13.45 -11.78 -6.17
N HIS A 283 -13.44 -12.08 -4.87
CA HIS A 283 -14.58 -12.61 -4.11
C HIS A 283 -15.11 -13.99 -4.53
N GLN A 284 -14.28 -14.86 -5.12
CA GLN A 284 -14.63 -16.28 -5.17
C GLN A 284 -14.28 -16.90 -3.81
N ASP A 285 -15.29 -17.41 -3.08
CA ASP A 285 -15.13 -18.11 -1.79
C ASP A 285 -14.24 -19.37 -1.92
N ASP A 286 -14.04 -19.84 -3.15
CA ASP A 286 -13.05 -20.84 -3.48
C ASP A 286 -11.68 -20.17 -3.62
N ARG A 287 -10.81 -20.39 -2.62
CA ARG A 287 -9.36 -20.21 -2.75
C ARG A 287 -8.91 -20.80 -4.09
N TRP A 288 -8.63 -19.93 -5.05
CA TRP A 288 -8.01 -20.18 -6.37
C TRP A 288 -8.11 -21.63 -6.88
N THR A 289 -9.12 -21.94 -7.69
CA THR A 289 -9.10 -23.14 -8.54
C THR A 289 -8.33 -22.86 -9.82
N LYS A 290 -7.36 -23.74 -10.16
CA LYS A 290 -6.58 -23.69 -11.42
C LYS A 290 -7.50 -23.40 -12.62
N PRO A 291 -7.18 -22.42 -13.48
CA PRO A 291 -7.92 -22.26 -14.72
C PRO A 291 -7.74 -23.50 -15.61
N ALA A 292 -8.86 -24.00 -16.18
CA ALA A 292 -8.82 -25.01 -17.23
C ALA A 292 -7.96 -24.50 -18.40
N ARG A 293 -7.17 -25.39 -19.02
CA ARG A 293 -6.30 -25.02 -20.13
C ARG A 293 -7.14 -24.45 -21.28
N VAL A 294 -6.55 -23.49 -21.97
CA VAL A 294 -7.13 -22.77 -23.13
C VAL A 294 -7.51 -23.73 -24.29
N GLU A 295 -7.11 -25.01 -24.20
CA GLU A 295 -7.35 -26.04 -25.22
C GLU A 295 -8.74 -26.72 -25.15
N GLU A 296 -9.64 -26.29 -24.24
CA GLU A 296 -10.99 -26.89 -24.07
C GLU A 296 -12.16 -25.92 -24.31
N LEU A 297 -11.98 -24.84 -25.08
CA LEU A 297 -13.06 -23.98 -25.62
C LEU A 297 -12.96 -23.88 -27.15
#